data_AF-A0A5C7PRK6-F1
#
_entry.id   AF-A0A5C7PRK6-F1
#
_cell.length_a   1.000
_cell.length_b   1.000
_cell.length_c   1.000
_cell.angle_alpha   90.00
_cell.angle_beta   90.00
_cell.angle_gamma   90.00
#
_symmetry.space_group_name_H-M   'P 1'
#
loop_
_entity.id
_entity.type
_entity.pdbx_description
1 polymer ?
#
loop_
_entity_poly.entity_id
_entity_poly.type
_entity_poly.pdbx_seq_one_letter_code
_entity_poly.pdbx_strand_id
1 'polypeptide(L)'
;MKGIDTICGNAPSVWASYLINGDSSGLEESDIREADQFAKWLGGYIVDCTSEDDENHPGFMRWHDAAQFGTLAADCAQYTALIERI
;
A
#
# COMPACT_ATOMS: atom_id res chain seq x y z
N MET A 1 26.77 -7.49 -5.76
CA MET A 1 26.83 -6.51 -4.65
C MET A 1 25.45 -6.47 -4.04
N LYS A 2 25.32 -6.65 -2.73
CA LYS A 2 24.05 -6.44 -2.03
C LYS A 2 23.59 -5.00 -2.23
N GLY A 3 22.32 -4.79 -2.53
CA GLY A 3 21.71 -3.47 -2.74
C GLY A 3 20.28 -3.42 -2.22
N ILE A 4 19.72 -2.22 -2.17
CA ILE A 4 18.30 -1.99 -1.85
C ILE A 4 17.66 -1.42 -3.11
N ASP A 5 16.59 -2.06 -3.58
CA ASP A 5 15.75 -1.54 -4.65
C ASP A 5 14.37 -1.16 -4.06
N THR A 6 13.61 -0.37 -4.81
CA THR A 6 12.23 0.00 -4.47
C THR A 6 11.25 -0.66 -5.42
N ILE A 7 10.06 -0.98 -4.90
CA ILE A 7 8.90 -1.37 -5.68
C ILE A 7 7.67 -0.63 -5.16
N CYS A 8 6.71 -0.38 -6.05
CA CYS A 8 5.54 0.44 -5.75
C CYS A 8 4.24 -0.31 -6.08
N GLY A 9 3.19 0.01 -5.34
CA GLY A 9 1.83 -0.48 -5.60
C GLY A 9 0.76 0.49 -5.10
N ASN A 10 -0.34 0.59 -5.83
CA ASN A 10 -1.47 1.45 -5.50
C ASN A 10 -2.52 0.67 -4.69
N ALA A 11 -2.89 1.22 -3.53
CA ALA A 11 -3.89 0.64 -2.63
C ALA A 11 -4.60 1.76 -1.84
N PRO A 12 -5.73 1.48 -1.16
CA PRO A 12 -6.49 2.49 -0.45
C PRO A 12 -5.66 3.34 0.53
N SER A 13 -5.78 4.67 0.43
CA SER A 13 -5.03 5.64 1.26
C SER A 13 -5.29 5.44 2.75
N VAL A 14 -6.49 4.98 3.12
CA VAL A 14 -6.90 4.72 4.51
C VAL A 14 -6.05 3.65 5.20
N TRP A 15 -5.34 2.81 4.44
CA TRP A 15 -4.44 1.79 5.00
C TRP A 15 -3.07 2.35 5.43
N ALA A 16 -2.76 3.62 5.14
CA ALA A 16 -1.42 4.18 5.35
C ALA A 16 -0.94 4.07 6.80
N SER A 17 -1.78 4.44 7.77
CA SER A 17 -1.47 4.30 9.19
C SER A 17 -1.10 2.86 9.52
N TYR A 18 -1.94 1.91 9.11
CA TYR A 18 -1.73 0.51 9.40
C TYR A 18 -0.46 -0.06 8.75
N LEU A 19 -0.24 0.21 7.46
CA LEU A 19 0.89 -0.34 6.71
C LEU A 19 2.24 0.28 7.08
N ILE A 20 2.26 1.55 7.52
CA ILE A 20 3.50 2.28 7.80
C ILE A 20 3.87 2.23 9.30
N ASN A 21 2.90 2.37 10.20
CA ASN A 21 3.16 2.45 11.64
C ASN A 21 2.43 1.40 12.50
N GLY A 22 1.63 0.53 11.88
CA GLY A 22 0.91 -0.54 12.57
C GLY A 22 -0.38 -0.11 13.27
N ASP A 23 -0.83 1.14 13.09
CA ASP A 23 -2.07 1.64 13.68
C ASP A 23 -3.28 1.22 12.84
N SER A 24 -4.04 0.24 13.34
CA SER A 24 -5.27 -0.25 12.72
C SER A 24 -6.52 0.52 13.13
N SER A 25 -6.38 1.65 13.84
CA SER A 25 -7.52 2.47 14.27
C SER A 25 -8.34 2.93 13.07
N GLY A 26 -9.66 2.70 13.13
CA GLY A 26 -10.59 3.09 12.07
C GLY A 26 -10.70 2.10 10.89
N LEU A 27 -9.97 0.98 10.93
CA LEU A 27 -10.09 -0.11 9.96
C LEU A 27 -11.00 -1.23 10.46
N GLU A 28 -11.77 -1.82 9.57
CA GLU A 28 -12.50 -3.05 9.84
C GLU A 28 -11.58 -4.27 9.70
N GLU A 29 -11.98 -5.42 10.25
CA GLU A 29 -11.19 -6.66 10.13
C GLU A 29 -10.98 -7.09 8.66
N SER A 30 -11.92 -6.78 7.78
CA SER A 30 -11.78 -7.02 6.34
C SER A 30 -10.71 -6.13 5.71
N ASP A 31 -10.64 -4.85 6.10
CA ASP A 31 -9.62 -3.92 5.60
C ASP A 31 -8.23 -4.37 6.00
N ILE A 32 -8.04 -4.75 7.28
CA ILE A 32 -6.78 -5.26 7.81
C ILE A 32 -6.32 -6.49 7.01
N ARG A 33 -7.23 -7.44 6.81
CA ARG A 33 -6.94 -8.68 6.08
C ARG A 33 -6.56 -8.42 4.61
N GLU A 34 -7.17 -7.43 3.97
CA GLU A 34 -6.88 -7.06 2.59
C GLU A 34 -5.56 -6.29 2.48
N ALA A 35 -5.29 -5.38 3.42
CA ALA A 35 -4.03 -4.67 3.56
C ALA A 35 -2.85 -5.64 3.79
N ASP A 36 -3.04 -6.67 4.63
CA ASP A 36 -2.05 -7.73 4.85
C ASP A 36 -1.74 -8.51 3.56
N GLN A 37 -2.77 -8.83 2.76
CA GLN A 37 -2.59 -9.50 1.49
C GLN A 37 -1.86 -8.62 0.48
N PHE A 38 -2.20 -7.34 0.42
CA PHE A 38 -1.50 -6.35 -0.39
C PHE A 38 -0.03 -6.22 0.00
N ALA A 39 0.28 -6.06 1.29
CA ALA A 39 1.65 -5.94 1.78
C ALA A 39 2.49 -7.18 1.43
N LYS A 40 1.90 -8.37 1.58
CA LYS A 40 2.53 -9.64 1.19
C LYS A 40 2.77 -9.74 -0.32
N TRP A 41 1.80 -9.29 -1.12
CA TRP A 41 1.90 -9.33 -2.58
C TRP A 41 2.93 -8.33 -3.12
N LEU A 42 2.92 -7.11 -2.60
CA LEU A 42 3.88 -6.07 -2.97
C LEU A 42 5.28 -6.61 -2.69
N GLY A 43 5.49 -7.17 -1.50
CA GLY A 43 6.76 -7.76 -1.10
C GLY A 43 7.74 -6.68 -0.61
N GLY A 44 8.61 -7.05 0.33
CA GLY A 44 9.50 -6.10 0.97
C GLY A 44 8.86 -5.34 2.15
N TYR A 45 9.53 -4.29 2.57
CA TYR A 45 9.13 -3.46 3.71
C TYR A 45 8.53 -2.16 3.21
N ILE A 46 7.22 -1.97 3.40
CA ILE A 46 6.55 -0.70 3.09
C ILE A 46 7.09 0.37 4.04
N VAL A 47 7.58 1.47 3.49
CA VAL A 47 8.23 2.55 4.26
C VAL A 47 7.65 3.93 3.99
N ASP A 48 6.89 4.08 2.91
CA ASP A 48 6.39 5.38 2.46
C ASP A 48 5.12 5.24 1.62
N CYS A 49 4.36 6.33 1.50
CA CYS A 49 3.27 6.46 0.54
C CYS A 49 3.09 7.92 0.09
N THR A 50 2.56 8.12 -1.12
CA THR A 50 2.22 9.46 -1.60
C THR A 50 1.11 10.11 -0.75
N SER A 51 1.31 11.36 -0.38
CA SER A 51 0.29 12.28 0.13
C SER A 51 -0.64 12.78 -0.98
N GLU A 52 -1.78 13.38 -0.63
CA GLU A 52 -2.74 13.95 -1.59
C GLU A 52 -2.16 15.11 -2.42
N ASP A 53 -1.14 15.79 -1.90
CA ASP A 53 -0.47 16.92 -2.55
C ASP A 53 0.65 16.49 -3.53
N ASP A 54 1.00 15.20 -3.55
CA ASP A 54 2.06 14.70 -4.44
C ASP A 54 1.59 14.65 -5.90
N GLU A 55 2.43 15.10 -6.83
CA GLU A 55 2.11 15.14 -8.27
C GLU A 55 1.73 13.76 -8.85
N ASN A 56 2.20 12.68 -8.23
CA ASN A 56 1.96 11.30 -8.64
C ASN A 56 0.90 10.59 -7.79
N HIS A 57 0.17 11.30 -6.93
CA HIS A 57 -0.91 10.73 -6.14
C HIS A 57 -2.01 10.17 -7.06
N PRO A 58 -2.40 8.89 -6.91
CA PRO A 58 -3.28 8.24 -7.88
C PRO A 58 -4.77 8.60 -7.71
N GLY A 59 -5.19 9.08 -6.52
CA GLY A 59 -6.56 9.49 -6.23
C GLY A 59 -7.55 8.32 -6.27
N PHE A 60 -8.81 8.61 -6.61
CA PHE A 60 -9.87 7.59 -6.64
C PHE A 60 -9.71 6.59 -7.79
N MET A 61 -9.55 5.30 -7.45
CA MET A 61 -9.34 4.22 -8.40
C MET A 61 -10.36 3.08 -8.21
N ARG A 62 -10.95 2.59 -9.32
CA ARG A 62 -11.70 1.31 -9.31
C ARG A 62 -10.78 0.09 -9.43
N TRP A 63 -9.72 0.22 -10.22
CA TRP A 63 -8.78 -0.84 -10.56
C TRP A 63 -7.40 -0.44 -10.05
N HIS A 64 -7.12 -0.81 -8.80
CA HIS A 64 -5.83 -0.64 -8.13
C HIS A 64 -5.26 -2.03 -7.79
N ASP A 65 -4.02 -2.12 -7.33
CA ASP A 65 -3.31 -3.39 -7.17
C ASP A 65 -3.95 -4.29 -6.10
N ALA A 66 -4.53 -3.68 -5.05
CA ALA A 66 -5.25 -4.42 -4.02
C ALA A 66 -6.62 -4.97 -4.47
N ALA A 67 -7.17 -4.57 -5.63
CA ALA A 67 -8.50 -5.02 -6.08
C ALA A 67 -8.60 -6.55 -6.26
N GLN A 68 -7.47 -7.22 -6.49
CA GLN A 68 -7.39 -8.68 -6.59
C GLN A 68 -7.64 -9.40 -5.25
N PHE A 69 -7.65 -8.69 -4.12
CA PHE A 69 -7.89 -9.23 -2.77
C PHE A 69 -9.32 -9.04 -2.27
N GLY A 70 -10.21 -8.49 -3.10
CA GLY A 70 -11.61 -8.22 -2.75
C GLY A 70 -11.91 -6.75 -2.43
N THR A 71 -10.89 -5.91 -2.38
CA THR A 71 -11.00 -4.48 -2.09
C THR A 71 -11.79 -3.74 -3.18
N LEU A 72 -12.74 -2.93 -2.75
CA LEU A 72 -13.60 -2.12 -3.62
C LEU A 72 -12.89 -0.84 -4.08
N ALA A 73 -13.52 -0.09 -4.99
CA ALA A 73 -13.01 1.21 -5.41
C ALA A 73 -12.83 2.14 -4.20
N ALA A 74 -11.68 2.82 -4.15
CA ALA A 74 -11.32 3.70 -3.05
C ALA A 74 -10.42 4.83 -3.55
N ASP A 75 -10.28 5.86 -2.72
CA ASP A 75 -9.15 6.78 -2.84
C ASP A 75 -7.85 6.04 -2.47
N CYS A 76 -6.83 6.15 -3.31
CA CYS A 76 -5.61 5.36 -3.24
C CYS A 76 -4.37 6.22 -3.07
N ALA A 77 -3.36 5.64 -2.41
CA ALA A 77 -2.00 6.13 -2.37
C ALA A 77 -1.07 5.14 -3.08
N GLN A 78 0.04 5.64 -3.63
CA GLN A 78 1.12 4.76 -4.08
C GLN A 78 2.04 4.46 -2.90
N TYR A 79 2.09 3.20 -2.49
CA TYR A 79 2.98 2.70 -1.45
C TYR A 79 4.33 2.32 -2.03
N THR A 80 5.40 2.67 -1.34
CA THR A 80 6.78 2.30 -1.69
C THR A 80 7.31 1.30 -0.67
N ALA A 81 7.81 0.16 -1.17
CA ALA A 81 8.48 -0.85 -0.37
C ALA A 81 9.96 -1.01 -0.74
N LEU A 82 10.80 -1.26 0.26
CA LEU A 82 12.22 -1.59 0.11
C LEU A 82 12.40 -3.11 0.01
N ILE A 83 13.15 -3.55 -1.00
CA ILE A 83 13.52 -4.96 -1.19
C ILE A 83 15.05 -5.13 -1.22
N GLU A 84 15.54 -6.22 -0.63
CA GLU A 84 16.96 -6.57 -0.73
C GLU A 84 17.24 -7.21 -2.09
N ARG A 85 18.16 -6.62 -2.86
CA ARG A 85 18.70 -7.23 -4.08
C ARG A 85 19.85 -8.16 -3.72
N ILE A 86 19.61 -9.46 -3.91
CA ILE A 86 20.56 -10.55 -3.63
C ILE A 86 21.56 -10.70 -4.78
#